data_AF-A0A819YIF2-F1
#
_entry.id   AF-A0A819YIF2-F1
#
_cell.length_a   1.000
_cell.length_b   1.000
_cell.length_c   1.000
_cell.angle_alpha   90.00
_cell.angle_beta   90.00
_cell.angle_gamma   90.00
#
_symmetry.space_group_name_H-M   'P 1'
#
loop_
_entity.id
_entity.type
_entity.pdbx_description
1 polymer ?
#
loop_
_entity_poly.entity_id
_entity_poly.type
_entity_poly.pdbx_seq_one_letter_code
_entity_poly.pdbx_strand_id
1 'polypeptide(L)'
;MIDGRQQKIDRLHTGDKLIAFDGTNLTTGEMILMLDQNAYGEAEFYTLQTKSNHRISLTGQHLIAVQSSIGTIVYIPAEQVEVGRDSLYVLSSEGIVIVSPVVEISIETKMGYFAPLTMSGKLSTTAFKLN
;
A
#
# COMPACT_ATOMS: atom_id res chain seq x y z
N MET A 1 -9.54 7.26 3.18
CA MET A 1 -10.14 7.76 4.44
C MET A 1 -11.43 6.99 4.70
N ILE A 2 -11.92 6.95 5.94
CA ILE A 2 -13.16 6.21 6.30
C ILE A 2 -14.42 6.69 5.57
N ASP A 3 -14.45 7.96 5.16
CA ASP A 3 -15.52 8.57 4.38
C ASP A 3 -15.41 8.32 2.87
N GLY A 4 -14.54 7.39 2.46
CA GLY A 4 -14.27 7.08 1.06
C GLY A 4 -13.42 8.12 0.34
N ARG A 5 -13.07 9.25 0.99
CA ARG A 5 -12.19 10.25 0.38
C ARG A 5 -10.77 9.74 0.27
N GLN A 6 -10.08 10.22 -0.76
CA GLN A 6 -8.65 10.03 -0.94
C GLN A 6 -7.91 11.27 -0.45
N GLN A 7 -6.79 11.06 0.24
CA GLN A 7 -5.95 12.12 0.76
C GLN A 7 -4.50 11.78 0.41
N LYS A 8 -3.74 12.80 0.01
CA LYS A 8 -2.31 12.64 -0.21
C LYS A 8 -1.62 12.29 1.11
N ILE A 9 -0.63 11.41 1.05
CA ILE A 9 0.06 10.87 2.22
C ILE A 9 0.78 11.95 3.05
N ASP A 10 1.27 13.00 2.37
CA ASP A 10 1.94 14.18 2.95
C ASP A 10 0.99 15.11 3.74
N ARG A 11 -0.33 14.88 3.62
CA ARG A 11 -1.37 15.62 4.33
C ARG A 11 -1.98 14.81 5.47
N LEU A 12 -1.51 13.59 5.73
CA LEU A 12 -2.02 12.80 6.84
C LEU A 12 -1.50 13.36 8.18
N HIS A 13 -2.39 13.41 9.16
CA HIS A 13 -2.08 13.87 10.51
C HIS A 13 -2.40 12.79 11.54
N THR A 14 -1.72 12.83 12.69
CA THR A 14 -2.10 12.03 13.85
C THR A 14 -3.58 12.26 14.18
N GLY A 15 -4.32 11.18 14.39
CA GLY A 15 -5.77 11.18 14.59
C GLY A 15 -6.59 10.91 13.31
N ASP A 16 -5.97 10.96 12.12
CA ASP A 16 -6.67 10.65 10.87
C ASP A 16 -7.09 9.17 10.84
N LYS A 17 -8.36 8.93 10.46
CA LYS A 17 -8.92 7.59 10.34
C LYS A 17 -8.76 7.04 8.93
N LEU A 18 -7.92 6.01 8.83
CA LEU A 18 -7.61 5.32 7.59
C LEU A 18 -8.39 4.01 7.53
N ILE A 19 -8.93 3.68 6.35
CA ILE A 19 -9.27 2.29 6.05
C ILE A 19 -7.95 1.54 6.04
N ALA A 20 -7.89 0.29 6.51
CA ALA A 20 -6.75 -0.60 6.48
C ALA A 20 -7.20 -2.03 6.19
N PHE A 21 -6.31 -2.87 5.68
CA PHE A 21 -6.59 -4.29 5.49
C PHE A 21 -5.90 -5.11 6.57
N ASP A 22 -6.63 -5.97 7.28
CA ASP A 22 -6.07 -6.80 8.34
C ASP A 22 -5.64 -8.21 7.88
N GLY A 23 -5.84 -8.54 6.61
CA GLY A 23 -5.62 -9.88 6.06
C GLY A 23 -6.92 -10.63 5.77
N THR A 24 -8.06 -10.16 6.26
CA THR A 24 -9.36 -10.78 5.96
C THR A 24 -10.41 -9.73 5.68
N ASN A 25 -10.39 -8.62 6.42
CA ASN A 25 -11.39 -7.57 6.34
C ASN A 25 -10.74 -6.20 6.19
N LEU A 26 -11.54 -5.26 5.69
CA LEU A 26 -11.26 -3.85 5.85
C LEU A 26 -11.58 -3.47 7.30
N THR A 27 -10.61 -2.85 7.95
CA THR A 27 -10.73 -2.28 9.28
C THR A 27 -10.46 -0.79 9.23
N THR A 28 -10.79 -0.07 10.29
CA THR A 28 -10.41 1.34 10.44
C THR A 28 -9.25 1.41 11.43
N GLY A 29 -8.16 2.05 11.02
CA GLY A 29 -7.00 2.35 11.86
C GLY A 29 -6.82 3.86 12.00
N GLU A 30 -6.65 4.32 13.23
CA GLU A 30 -6.23 5.71 13.49
C GLU A 30 -4.73 5.83 13.28
N MET A 31 -4.30 6.85 12.53
CA MET A 31 -2.89 7.21 12.40
C MET A 31 -2.40 7.75 13.74
N ILE A 32 -1.34 7.14 14.27
CA ILE A 32 -0.76 7.53 15.56
C ILE A 32 0.51 8.38 15.37
N LEU A 33 1.33 8.09 14.35
CA LEU A 33 2.57 8.81 14.07
C LEU A 33 3.06 8.61 12.63
N MET A 34 4.04 9.41 12.20
CA MET A 34 4.81 9.20 10.97
C MET A 34 6.17 8.61 11.36
N LEU A 35 6.45 7.35 10.98
CA LEU A 35 7.67 6.63 11.35
C LEU A 35 8.91 7.21 10.68
N ASP A 36 8.74 7.61 9.43
CA ASP A 36 9.80 8.17 8.61
C ASP A 36 9.18 9.16 7.62
N GLN A 37 9.86 10.27 7.39
CA GLN A 37 9.47 11.26 6.40
C GLN A 37 10.65 12.09 5.94
N ASN A 38 10.74 12.27 4.64
CA ASN A 38 11.61 13.28 4.06
C ASN A 38 10.99 13.79 2.76
N ALA A 39 10.37 14.97 2.82
CA ALA A 39 9.71 15.58 1.67
C ALA A 39 10.67 15.97 0.53
N TYR A 40 11.98 16.10 0.81
CA TYR A 40 12.99 16.53 -0.16
C TYR A 40 14.04 15.46 -0.45
N GLY A 41 13.95 14.30 0.22
CA GLY A 41 14.85 13.18 0.01
C GLY A 41 14.49 12.41 -1.25
N GLU A 42 15.51 11.97 -1.98
CA GLU A 42 15.32 11.03 -3.09
C GLU A 42 15.36 9.60 -2.57
N ALA A 43 14.46 8.77 -3.08
CA ALA A 43 14.46 7.34 -2.83
C ALA A 43 14.07 6.58 -4.10
N GLU A 44 14.53 5.35 -4.20
CA GLU A 44 14.10 4.42 -5.23
C GLU A 44 12.76 3.80 -4.84
N PHE A 45 11.80 3.84 -5.77
CA PHE A 45 10.47 3.30 -5.59
C PHE A 45 10.18 2.18 -6.58
N TYR A 46 9.75 1.05 -6.05
CA TYR A 46 9.15 -0.07 -6.76
C TYR A 46 7.67 0.23 -6.94
N THR A 47 7.29 0.39 -8.20
CA THR A 47 5.94 0.72 -8.58
C THR A 47 5.24 -0.50 -9.15
N LEU A 48 4.30 -1.06 -8.39
CA LEU A 48 3.58 -2.27 -8.73
C LEU A 48 2.24 -1.89 -9.35
N GLN A 49 1.97 -2.43 -10.54
CA GLN A 49 0.72 -2.26 -11.26
C GLN A 49 -0.01 -3.59 -11.31
N THR A 50 -1.30 -3.60 -10.95
CA THR A 50 -2.12 -4.80 -10.97
C THR A 50 -3.03 -4.86 -12.20
N LYS A 51 -3.49 -6.07 -12.53
CA LYS A 51 -4.43 -6.33 -13.63
C LYS A 51 -5.74 -5.55 -13.52
N SER A 52 -6.16 -5.21 -12.30
CA SER A 52 -7.35 -4.40 -12.02
C SER A 52 -7.10 -2.89 -12.09
N ASN A 53 -5.97 -2.47 -12.67
CA ASN A 53 -5.57 -1.07 -12.83
C ASN A 53 -5.27 -0.31 -11.52
N HIS A 54 -4.83 -1.02 -10.47
CA HIS A 54 -4.36 -0.40 -9.24
C HIS A 54 -2.84 -0.24 -9.27
N ARG A 55 -2.35 0.86 -8.69
CA ARG A 55 -0.92 1.23 -8.69
C ARG A 55 -0.44 1.64 -7.30
N ILE A 56 0.68 1.09 -6.87
CA ILE A 56 1.41 1.53 -5.67
C ILE A 56 2.86 1.80 -5.98
N SER A 57 3.43 2.85 -5.38
CA SER A 57 4.88 3.03 -5.29
C SER A 57 5.35 2.85 -3.85
N LEU A 58 6.34 1.98 -3.62
CA LEU A 58 6.95 1.69 -2.32
C LEU A 58 8.47 1.74 -2.38
N THR A 59 9.13 2.07 -1.28
CA THR A 59 10.56 1.78 -1.14
C THR A 59 10.80 0.28 -1.08
N GLY A 60 11.96 -0.20 -1.53
CA GLY A 60 12.24 -1.64 -1.69
C GLY A 60 12.00 -2.48 -0.43
N GLN A 61 12.37 -1.95 0.74
CA GLN A 61 12.22 -2.62 2.04
C GLN A 61 10.82 -2.54 2.65
N HIS A 62 9.89 -1.84 2.01
CA HIS A 62 8.53 -1.73 2.54
C HIS A 62 7.80 -3.08 2.41
N LEU A 63 7.26 -3.58 3.52
CA LEU A 63 6.52 -4.85 3.52
C LEU A 63 5.13 -4.66 2.92
N ILE A 64 4.79 -5.48 1.93
CA ILE A 64 3.47 -5.51 1.29
C ILE A 64 2.83 -6.89 1.44
N ALA A 65 1.52 -6.91 1.73
CA ALA A 65 0.74 -8.13 1.75
C ALA A 65 0.48 -8.61 0.32
N VAL A 66 0.94 -9.83 0.02
CA VAL A 66 0.68 -10.52 -1.24
C VAL A 66 0.00 -11.85 -0.99
N GLN A 67 -0.78 -12.31 -1.96
CA GLN A 67 -1.23 -13.70 -1.99
C GLN A 67 -0.13 -14.57 -2.61
N SER A 68 0.34 -15.56 -1.85
CA SER A 68 1.29 -16.57 -2.32
C SER A 68 0.62 -17.56 -3.29
N SER A 69 1.43 -18.35 -3.99
CA SER A 69 0.96 -19.40 -4.92
C SER A 69 0.06 -20.47 -4.28
N ILE A 70 0.12 -20.65 -2.95
CA ILE A 70 -0.74 -21.57 -2.18
C ILE A 70 -1.96 -20.88 -1.56
N GLY A 71 -2.23 -19.62 -1.92
CA GLY A 71 -3.41 -18.87 -1.51
C GLY A 71 -3.32 -18.19 -0.14
N THR A 72 -2.17 -18.28 0.54
CA THR A 72 -1.95 -17.67 1.85
C THR A 72 -1.44 -16.23 1.75
N ILE A 73 -1.72 -15.42 2.77
CA ILE A 73 -1.19 -14.06 2.88
C ILE A 73 0.22 -14.12 3.43
N VAL A 74 1.14 -13.50 2.72
CA VAL A 74 2.52 -13.31 3.16
C VAL A 74 2.90 -11.84 3.02
N TYR A 75 3.75 -11.36 3.92
CA TYR A 75 4.30 -10.01 3.87
C TYR A 75 5.72 -10.10 3.36
N ILE A 76 5.99 -9.52 2.19
CA ILE A 76 7.31 -9.53 1.58
C ILE A 76 7.76 -8.09 1.28
N PRO A 77 9.06 -7.80 1.25
CA PRO A 77 9.57 -6.53 0.75
C PRO A 77 9.07 -6.24 -0.68
N ALA A 78 8.78 -4.99 -0.98
CA ALA A 78 8.31 -4.55 -2.30
C ALA A 78 9.29 -4.94 -3.43
N GLU A 79 10.59 -4.95 -3.14
CA GLU A 79 11.64 -5.37 -4.08
C GLU A 79 11.61 -6.87 -4.42
N GLN A 80 10.91 -7.69 -3.63
CA GLN A 80 10.79 -9.14 -3.82
C GLN A 80 9.50 -9.57 -4.52
N VAL A 81 8.63 -8.63 -4.88
CA VAL A 81 7.39 -8.91 -5.60
C VAL A 81 7.72 -9.31 -7.03
N GLU A 82 7.08 -10.38 -7.52
CA GLU A 82 7.31 -10.92 -8.87
C GLU A 82 6.04 -10.92 -9.74
N VAL A 83 6.18 -10.39 -10.96
CA VAL A 83 5.12 -10.42 -12.00
C VAL A 83 4.78 -11.88 -12.35
N GLY A 84 3.49 -12.18 -12.42
CA GLY A 84 3.01 -13.52 -12.78
C GLY A 84 3.05 -14.54 -11.65
N ARG A 85 3.71 -14.23 -10.52
CA ARG A 85 3.69 -15.05 -9.29
C ARG A 85 2.78 -14.44 -8.23
N ASP A 86 2.96 -13.16 -7.96
CA ASP A 86 2.35 -12.52 -6.79
C ASP A 86 1.10 -11.72 -7.18
N SER A 87 0.14 -11.67 -6.26
CA SER A 87 -1.09 -10.87 -6.40
C SER A 87 -1.29 -9.98 -5.19
N LEU A 88 -1.78 -8.76 -5.40
CA LEU A 88 -2.05 -7.80 -4.34
C LEU A 88 -3.52 -7.84 -3.92
N TYR A 89 -3.77 -7.58 -2.65
CA TYR A 89 -5.10 -7.24 -2.15
C TYR A 89 -5.37 -5.77 -2.47
N VAL A 90 -6.47 -5.48 -3.16
CA VAL A 90 -6.85 -4.13 -3.57
C VAL A 90 -8.32 -3.88 -3.32
N LEU A 91 -8.67 -2.63 -3.04
CA LEU A 91 -10.05 -2.20 -2.82
C LEU A 91 -10.71 -1.87 -4.16
N SER A 92 -11.73 -2.63 -4.56
CA SER A 92 -12.48 -2.37 -5.80
C SER A 92 -13.34 -1.11 -5.70
N SER A 93 -13.87 -0.65 -6.83
CA SER A 93 -14.83 0.46 -6.90
C SER A 93 -16.10 0.23 -6.07
N GLU A 94 -16.45 -1.04 -5.83
CA GLU A 94 -17.60 -1.47 -5.04
C GLU A 94 -17.28 -1.53 -3.54
N GLY A 95 -16.06 -1.16 -3.12
CA GLY A 95 -15.64 -1.20 -1.72
C GLY A 95 -15.32 -2.60 -1.22
N ILE A 96 -15.07 -3.55 -2.11
CA ILE A 96 -14.77 -4.95 -1.77
C ILE A 96 -13.28 -5.20 -1.98
N VAL A 97 -12.65 -5.94 -1.06
CA VAL A 97 -11.26 -6.38 -1.26
C VAL A 97 -11.23 -7.51 -2.28
N ILE A 98 -10.47 -7.31 -3.34
CA ILE A 98 -10.23 -8.31 -4.38
C ILE A 98 -8.74 -8.63 -4.46
N VAL A 99 -8.41 -9.84 -4.90
CA VAL A 99 -7.05 -10.22 -5.26
C VAL A 99 -6.81 -9.85 -6.71
N SER A 100 -5.74 -9.11 -6.98
CA SER A 100 -5.37 -8.70 -8.33
C SER A 100 -3.92 -9.03 -8.66
N PRO A 101 -3.66 -9.82 -9.71
CA PRO A 101 -2.30 -10.16 -10.13
C PRO A 101 -1.46 -8.94 -10.45
N VAL A 102 -0.19 -8.96 -10.05
CA VAL A 102 0.79 -7.96 -10.50
C VAL A 102 1.14 -8.26 -11.96
N VAL A 103 0.99 -7.24 -12.82
CA VAL A 103 1.23 -7.34 -14.26
C VAL A 103 2.45 -6.56 -14.72
N GLU A 104 2.88 -5.57 -13.93
CA GLU A 104 4.03 -4.73 -14.25
C GLU A 104 4.67 -4.22 -12.95
N ILE A 105 5.99 -4.12 -12.98
CA ILE A 105 6.81 -3.51 -11.92
C ILE A 105 7.75 -2.53 -12.60
N SER A 106 7.67 -1.25 -12.24
CA SER A 106 8.62 -0.22 -12.68
C SER A 106 9.42 0.32 -11.50
N ILE A 107 10.67 0.67 -11.73
CA ILE A 107 11.55 1.27 -10.70
C ILE A 107 11.78 2.73 -11.09
N GLU A 108 11.45 3.63 -10.18
CA GLU A 108 11.54 5.09 -10.40
C GLU A 108 12.17 5.75 -9.18
N THR A 109 13.15 6.63 -9.38
CA THR A 109 13.63 7.52 -8.32
C THR A 109 12.65 8.68 -8.16
N LYS A 110 12.11 8.87 -6.95
CA LYS A 110 11.17 9.96 -6.63
C LYS A 110 11.66 10.75 -5.44
N MET A 111 11.29 12.03 -5.42
CA MET A 111 11.48 12.90 -4.28
C MET A 111 10.29 12.76 -3.33
N GLY A 112 10.55 12.67 -2.03
CA GLY A 112 9.52 12.58 -1.02
C GLY A 112 9.17 11.13 -0.65
N TYR A 113 9.33 10.77 0.61
CA TYR A 113 8.80 9.52 1.17
C TYR A 113 8.18 9.75 2.55
N PHE A 114 7.15 8.96 2.86
CA PHE A 114 6.35 9.07 4.07
C PHE A 114 5.89 7.68 4.51
N ALA A 115 6.08 7.35 5.79
CA ALA A 115 5.71 6.08 6.38
C ALA A 115 4.76 6.29 7.58
N PRO A 116 3.46 6.52 7.34
CA PRO A 116 2.50 6.68 8.43
C PRO A 116 2.34 5.37 9.20
N LEU A 117 2.04 5.42 10.50
CA LEU A 117 1.75 4.23 11.30
C LEU A 117 0.36 4.36 11.88
N THR A 118 -0.44 3.32 11.74
CA THR A 118 -1.76 3.22 12.38
C THR A 118 -1.69 2.40 13.66
N MET A 119 -2.68 2.56 14.53
CA MET A 119 -2.79 1.81 15.79
C MET A 119 -2.87 0.28 15.60
N SER A 120 -3.32 -0.19 14.44
CA SER A 120 -3.32 -1.63 14.14
C SER A 120 -1.93 -2.17 13.81
N GLY A 121 -0.90 -1.31 13.77
CA GLY A 121 0.45 -1.64 13.31
C GLY A 121 0.54 -1.93 11.81
N LYS A 122 -0.60 -1.92 11.12
CA LYS A 122 -0.72 -2.17 9.68
C LYS A 122 -0.89 -0.84 8.99
N LEU A 123 0.14 -0.45 8.26
CA LEU A 123 0.01 0.55 7.23
C LEU A 123 -1.10 0.11 6.28
N SER A 124 -2.11 0.97 6.09
CA SER A 124 -3.02 0.81 4.96
C SER A 124 -2.34 1.21 3.66
N THR A 125 -1.20 0.59 3.37
CA THR A 125 -0.73 0.58 1.99
C THR A 125 -1.70 -0.22 1.13
N THR A 126 -2.61 -1.03 1.66
CA THR A 126 -3.57 -1.85 0.90
C THR A 126 -4.83 -1.14 0.36
N ALA A 127 -4.75 0.16 0.03
CA ALA A 127 -5.81 0.84 -0.73
C ALA A 127 -5.20 1.87 -1.71
N PHE A 128 -4.99 1.43 -2.95
CA PHE A 128 -4.40 2.25 -4.01
C PHE A 128 -5.40 3.08 -4.79
N LYS A 129 -5.03 4.34 -5.00
CA LYS A 129 -4.66 4.84 -6.34
C LYS A 129 -3.77 6.07 -6.20
N LEU A 130 -2.58 6.07 -6.81
CA LEU A 130 -1.87 7.30 -7.14
C LEU A 130 -2.41 7.81 -8.49
N ASN A 131 -3.15 8.91 -8.44
CA ASN A 131 -3.28 9.87 -9.53
C ASN A 131 -2.56 11.15 -9.11
#